data_AF-A0A7Z9G7V0-F1
#
_entry.id   AF-A0A7Z9G7V0-F1
#
_cell.length_a   1.000
_cell.length_b   1.000
_cell.length_c   1.000
_cell.angle_alpha   90.00
_cell.angle_beta   90.00
_cell.angle_gamma   90.00
#
_symmetry.space_group_name_H-M   'P 1'
#
loop_
_entity.id
_entity.type
_entity.pdbx_description
1 polymer ?
#
loop_
_entity_poly.entity_id
_entity_poly.type
_entity_poly.pdbx_seq_one_letter_code
_entity_poly.pdbx_strand_id
1 'polypeptide(L)'
;MLIWLAVTAFAAVTPPSYELMVVQEAMYALNQEMDLADDATDSAERREHLIQSVDFSGHFQRLVTQSAMIERIKCIALQQLDLTGEALDSCLHATTLPLHGLASWTPFYQLGIVQLKAGKFVNAKESFQASVQRMDPSKTDVEWRQLAHMKLAKLAAQMQDSAMLDQSLKAAMKAGYSLDLASCDPEWRQLYSVETNRKVLDRIFSVYSEPRSLERLRGAVECP
;
A
#
# COMPACT_ATOMS: atom_id res chain seq x y z
N MET A 1 24.12 -8.71 -9.75
CA MET A 1 24.61 -7.94 -8.59
C MET A 1 23.68 -6.79 -8.17
N LEU A 2 22.96 -6.14 -9.10
CA LEU A 2 22.05 -5.01 -8.78
C LEU A 2 20.73 -5.41 -8.07
N ILE A 3 20.26 -6.66 -8.23
CA ILE A 3 19.03 -7.15 -7.57
C ILE A 3 19.23 -7.37 -6.05
N TRP A 4 20.46 -7.68 -5.62
CA TRP A 4 20.79 -7.93 -4.21
C TRP A 4 20.85 -6.66 -3.34
N LEU A 5 21.11 -5.49 -3.94
CA LEU A 5 21.18 -4.22 -3.23
C LEU A 5 19.80 -3.62 -2.94
N ALA A 6 18.78 -3.92 -3.76
CA ALA A 6 17.41 -3.47 -3.51
C ALA A 6 16.73 -4.23 -2.36
N VAL A 7 17.06 -5.52 -2.19
CA VAL A 7 16.51 -6.38 -1.12
C VAL A 7 17.10 -6.01 0.25
N THR A 8 18.35 -5.55 0.30
CA THR A 8 19.04 -5.21 1.56
C THR A 8 18.69 -3.83 2.10
N ALA A 9 18.38 -2.85 1.24
CA ALA A 9 18.00 -1.50 1.68
C ALA A 9 16.63 -1.44 2.39
N PHE A 10 15.71 -2.36 2.09
CA PHE A 10 14.39 -2.45 2.76
C PHE A 10 14.45 -3.21 4.09
N ALA A 11 15.43 -4.09 4.28
CA ALA A 11 15.58 -4.91 5.48
C ALA A 11 16.09 -4.15 6.72
N ALA A 12 16.62 -2.93 6.55
CA ALA A 12 17.26 -2.19 7.65
C ALA A 12 16.29 -1.40 8.54
N VAL A 13 15.00 -1.28 8.18
CA VAL A 13 14.04 -0.39 8.89
C VAL A 13 12.80 -1.14 9.41
N THR A 14 12.63 -2.41 9.06
CA THR A 14 11.51 -3.25 9.55
C THR A 14 12.03 -4.63 9.92
N PRO A 15 11.50 -5.28 10.99
CA PRO A 15 11.79 -6.69 11.24
C PRO A 15 11.57 -7.50 9.96
N PRO A 16 12.29 -8.62 9.72
CA PRO A 16 12.16 -9.38 8.50
C PRO A 16 10.67 -9.62 8.26
N SER A 17 10.14 -9.06 7.17
CA SER A 17 8.73 -9.18 6.86
C SER A 17 8.41 -10.67 6.84
N TYR A 18 7.24 -11.05 7.36
CA TYR A 18 6.75 -12.44 7.38
C TYR A 18 7.06 -13.20 6.08
N GLU A 19 7.05 -12.52 4.94
CA GLU A 19 7.39 -13.05 3.62
C GLU A 19 8.85 -13.44 3.41
N LEU A 20 9.82 -12.71 3.98
CA LEU A 20 11.23 -13.11 3.95
C LEU A 20 11.39 -14.41 4.75
N MET A 21 10.66 -14.55 5.86
CA MET A 21 10.61 -15.79 6.64
C MET A 21 9.96 -16.92 5.84
N VAL A 22 8.84 -16.69 5.15
CA VAL A 22 8.16 -17.70 4.31
C VAL A 22 9.07 -18.15 3.15
N VAL A 23 9.77 -17.23 2.49
CA VAL A 23 10.72 -17.58 1.42
C VAL A 23 11.95 -18.33 1.97
N GLN A 24 12.48 -17.91 3.12
CA GLN A 24 13.57 -18.60 3.81
C GLN A 24 13.17 -20.00 4.29
N GLU A 25 11.95 -20.15 4.83
CA GLU A 25 11.40 -21.42 5.29
C GLU A 25 11.16 -22.38 4.12
N ALA A 26 10.60 -21.89 3.01
CA ALA A 26 10.44 -22.68 1.79
C ALA A 26 11.78 -23.12 1.19
N MET A 27 12.80 -22.25 1.22
CA MET A 27 14.15 -22.59 0.77
C MET A 27 14.85 -23.58 1.72
N TYR A 28 14.63 -23.43 3.03
CA TYR A 28 15.15 -24.36 4.03
C TYR A 28 14.53 -25.76 3.88
N ALA A 29 13.21 -25.85 3.73
CA ALA A 29 12.51 -27.12 3.52
C ALA A 29 12.97 -27.83 2.23
N LEU A 30 13.17 -27.06 1.15
CA LEU A 30 13.74 -27.61 -0.10
C LEU A 30 15.14 -28.18 0.12
N ASN A 31 16.02 -27.44 0.79
CA ASN A 31 17.39 -27.91 1.06
C ASN A 31 17.39 -29.16 1.93
N GLN A 32 16.50 -29.23 2.93
CA GLN A 32 16.37 -30.40 3.79
C GLN A 32 15.98 -31.66 3.00
N GLU A 33 15.02 -31.57 2.10
CA GLU A 33 14.63 -32.73 1.27
C GLU A 33 15.73 -33.14 0.29
N MET A 34 16.49 -32.18 -0.24
CA MET A 34 17.66 -32.46 -1.08
C MET A 34 18.76 -33.18 -0.30
N ASP A 35 19.05 -32.74 0.92
CA ASP A 35 20.04 -33.38 1.81
C ASP A 35 19.61 -34.82 2.16
N LEU A 36 18.32 -35.04 2.47
CA LEU A 36 17.76 -36.37 2.73
C LEU A 36 17.83 -37.29 1.50
N ALA A 37 17.61 -36.75 0.30
CA ALA A 37 17.75 -37.52 -0.94
C ALA A 37 19.20 -37.98 -1.19
N ASP A 38 20.16 -37.13 -0.88
CA ASP A 38 21.59 -37.42 -1.02
C ASP A 38 22.06 -38.47 0.00
N ASP A 39 21.57 -38.38 1.24
CA ASP A 39 21.89 -39.33 2.33
C ASP A 39 21.16 -40.68 2.20
N ALA A 40 20.07 -40.75 1.44
CA ALA A 40 19.30 -41.97 1.25
C ALA A 40 20.12 -43.08 0.56
N THR A 41 20.21 -44.23 1.24
CA THR A 41 20.90 -45.43 0.73
C THR A 41 19.98 -46.33 -0.10
N ASP A 42 18.66 -46.25 0.12
CA ASP A 42 17.66 -46.95 -0.66
C ASP A 42 17.16 -46.13 -1.85
N SER A 43 16.95 -46.80 -2.99
CA SER A 43 16.55 -46.15 -4.23
C SER A 43 15.11 -45.66 -4.25
N ALA A 44 14.21 -46.29 -3.48
CA ALA A 44 12.82 -45.85 -3.37
C ALA A 44 12.70 -44.65 -2.44
N GLU A 45 13.39 -44.67 -1.30
CA GLU A 45 13.50 -43.56 -0.35
C GLU A 45 14.09 -42.30 -1.02
N ARG A 46 15.21 -42.44 -1.73
CA ARG A 46 15.80 -41.33 -2.51
C ARG A 46 14.80 -40.75 -3.51
N ARG A 47 14.05 -41.61 -4.21
CA ARG A 47 13.06 -41.15 -5.20
C ARG A 47 11.93 -40.36 -4.55
N GLU A 48 11.50 -40.74 -3.36
CA GLU A 48 10.46 -40.04 -2.60
C GLU A 48 10.92 -38.62 -2.22
N HIS A 49 12.12 -38.47 -1.63
CA HIS A 49 12.69 -37.15 -1.29
C HIS A 49 12.91 -36.26 -2.52
N LEU A 50 13.32 -36.84 -3.67
CA LEU A 50 13.45 -36.09 -4.92
C LEU A 50 12.09 -35.60 -5.46
N ILE A 51 11.02 -36.40 -5.33
CA ILE A 51 9.66 -35.96 -5.70
C ILE A 51 9.22 -34.80 -4.80
N GLN A 52 9.43 -34.93 -3.48
CA GLN A 52 9.09 -33.88 -2.52
C GLN A 52 9.90 -32.60 -2.77
N SER A 53 11.19 -32.71 -3.09
CA SER A 53 12.04 -31.58 -3.50
C SER A 53 11.51 -30.87 -4.75
N VAL A 54 11.04 -31.62 -5.75
CA VAL A 54 10.41 -31.04 -6.95
C VAL A 54 9.13 -30.27 -6.56
N ASP A 55 8.27 -30.84 -5.72
CA ASP A 55 7.06 -30.15 -5.25
C ASP A 55 7.38 -28.88 -4.46
N PHE A 56 8.36 -28.92 -3.55
CA PHE A 56 8.82 -27.77 -2.79
C PHE A 56 9.45 -26.70 -3.68
N SER A 57 10.28 -27.07 -4.65
CA SER A 57 10.85 -26.12 -5.61
C SER A 57 9.78 -25.43 -6.45
N GLY A 58 8.72 -26.16 -6.86
CA GLY A 58 7.58 -25.59 -7.55
C GLY A 58 6.77 -24.64 -6.65
N HIS A 59 6.65 -24.95 -5.35
CA HIS A 59 6.04 -24.05 -4.38
C HIS A 59 6.87 -22.79 -4.16
N PHE A 60 8.18 -22.91 -3.97
CA PHE A 60 9.12 -21.80 -3.84
C PHE A 60 9.09 -20.90 -5.08
N GLN A 61 9.13 -21.48 -6.28
CA GLN A 61 9.03 -20.73 -7.54
C GLN A 61 7.73 -19.92 -7.57
N ARG A 62 6.58 -20.50 -7.20
CA ARG A 62 5.31 -19.76 -7.13
C ARG A 62 5.37 -18.63 -6.11
N LEU A 63 5.92 -18.87 -4.90
CA LEU A 63 6.07 -17.82 -3.89
C LEU A 63 6.94 -16.65 -4.40
N VAL A 64 8.03 -16.94 -5.11
CA VAL A 64 8.96 -15.92 -5.60
C VAL A 64 8.50 -15.25 -6.91
N THR A 65 7.66 -15.91 -7.73
CA THR A 65 7.26 -15.37 -9.04
C THR A 65 5.80 -14.93 -9.12
N GLN A 66 4.95 -15.33 -8.17
CA GLN A 66 3.51 -15.05 -8.14
C GLN A 66 3.09 -14.37 -6.82
N SER A 67 3.98 -13.58 -6.22
CA SER A 67 3.66 -12.82 -5.00
C SER A 67 3.16 -11.41 -5.33
N ALA A 68 2.01 -11.05 -4.72
CA ALA A 68 1.51 -9.68 -4.73
C ALA A 68 2.51 -8.67 -4.16
N MET A 69 3.37 -9.06 -3.21
CA MET A 69 4.38 -8.19 -2.63
C MET A 69 5.46 -7.84 -3.65
N ILE A 70 5.93 -8.81 -4.43
CA ILE A 70 6.98 -8.60 -5.44
C ILE A 70 6.45 -7.68 -6.54
N GLU A 71 5.24 -7.91 -7.02
CA GLU A 71 4.59 -7.00 -7.96
C GLU A 71 4.33 -5.62 -7.36
N ARG A 72 3.96 -5.52 -6.08
CA ARG A 72 3.82 -4.22 -5.41
C ARG A 72 5.15 -3.47 -5.31
N ILE A 73 6.24 -4.15 -4.94
CA ILE A 73 7.60 -3.55 -4.86
C ILE A 73 8.03 -3.07 -6.25
N LYS A 74 7.82 -3.90 -7.27
CA LYS A 74 8.09 -3.54 -8.67
C LYS A 74 7.27 -2.33 -9.09
N CYS A 75 5.98 -2.27 -8.77
CA CYS A 75 5.14 -1.11 -9.01
C CYS A 75 5.70 0.17 -8.34
N ILE A 76 6.08 0.10 -7.06
CA ILE A 76 6.68 1.24 -6.35
C ILE A 76 7.98 1.68 -7.04
N ALA A 77 8.86 0.75 -7.40
CA ALA A 77 10.12 1.05 -8.07
C ALA A 77 9.88 1.72 -9.44
N LEU A 78 8.97 1.18 -10.26
CA LEU A 78 8.61 1.75 -11.56
C LEU A 78 7.97 3.13 -11.41
N GLN A 79 7.16 3.35 -10.37
CA GLN A 79 6.59 4.65 -10.05
C GLN A 79 7.69 5.68 -9.70
N GLN A 80 8.74 5.30 -8.98
CA GLN A 80 9.87 6.19 -8.64
C GLN A 80 10.75 6.52 -9.87
N LEU A 81 10.68 5.68 -10.91
CA LEU A 81 11.35 5.89 -12.19
C LEU A 81 10.44 6.61 -13.21
N ASP A 82 9.26 7.07 -12.80
CA ASP A 82 8.24 7.71 -13.64
C ASP A 82 7.75 6.85 -14.83
N LEU A 83 7.96 5.53 -14.78
CA LEU A 83 7.47 4.54 -15.74
C LEU A 83 6.01 4.18 -15.45
N THR A 84 5.13 5.15 -15.69
CA THR A 84 3.73 5.12 -15.22
C THR A 84 2.91 3.96 -15.81
N GLY A 85 3.13 3.60 -17.08
CA GLY A 85 2.40 2.50 -17.72
C GLY A 85 2.74 1.16 -17.09
N GLU A 86 4.02 0.87 -16.98
CA GLU A 86 4.56 -0.35 -16.39
C GLU A 86 4.24 -0.44 -14.89
N ALA A 87 4.28 0.70 -14.19
CA ALA A 87 3.88 0.77 -12.79
C ALA A 87 2.40 0.39 -12.62
N LEU A 88 1.51 0.90 -13.49
CA LEU A 88 0.09 0.55 -13.45
C LEU A 88 -0.14 -0.95 -13.67
N ASP A 89 0.52 -1.54 -14.67
CA ASP A 89 0.38 -2.97 -14.98
C ASP A 89 0.82 -3.83 -13.80
N SER A 90 1.98 -3.51 -13.23
CA SER A 90 2.52 -4.23 -12.07
C SER A 90 1.64 -4.08 -10.82
N CYS A 91 1.15 -2.87 -10.54
CA CYS A 91 0.21 -2.64 -9.44
C CYS A 91 -1.13 -3.37 -9.63
N LEU A 92 -1.66 -3.39 -10.85
CA LEU A 92 -2.90 -4.08 -11.15
C LEU A 92 -2.71 -5.59 -10.96
N HIS A 93 -1.63 -6.16 -11.48
CA HIS A 93 -1.28 -7.57 -11.30
C HIS A 93 -1.15 -7.94 -9.82
N ALA A 94 -0.54 -7.07 -9.00
CA ALA A 94 -0.46 -7.28 -7.55
C ALA A 94 -1.83 -7.44 -6.88
N THR A 95 -2.92 -6.87 -7.42
CA THR A 95 -4.27 -7.02 -6.85
C THR A 95 -4.93 -8.38 -7.16
N THR A 96 -4.39 -9.13 -8.13
CA THR A 96 -4.91 -10.44 -8.55
C THR A 96 -4.12 -11.62 -7.98
N LEU A 97 -2.96 -11.35 -7.38
CA LEU A 97 -2.05 -12.37 -6.89
C LEU A 97 -2.34 -12.76 -5.43
N PRO A 98 -1.93 -13.97 -5.02
CA PRO A 98 -1.88 -14.35 -3.62
C PRO A 98 -1.09 -13.35 -2.77
N LEU A 99 -1.65 -13.00 -1.61
CA LEU A 99 -1.11 -11.95 -0.74
C LEU A 99 0.02 -12.43 0.19
N HIS A 100 0.06 -13.72 0.54
CA HIS A 100 1.13 -14.34 1.35
C HIS A 100 1.62 -13.54 2.58
N GLY A 101 0.73 -12.90 3.33
CA GLY A 101 1.10 -12.11 4.52
C GLY A 101 1.14 -10.60 4.29
N LEU A 102 1.09 -10.16 3.03
CA LEU A 102 0.78 -8.80 2.67
C LEU A 102 -0.65 -8.45 3.10
N ALA A 103 -0.82 -7.30 3.77
CA ALA A 103 -2.15 -6.84 4.10
C ALA A 103 -2.95 -6.55 2.82
N SER A 104 -4.16 -7.09 2.75
CA SER A 104 -5.00 -7.13 1.54
C SER A 104 -5.35 -5.77 0.97
N TRP A 105 -5.25 -4.70 1.77
CA TRP A 105 -5.49 -3.33 1.36
C TRP A 105 -4.31 -2.69 0.62
N THR A 106 -3.09 -3.20 0.78
CA THR A 106 -1.87 -2.53 0.32
C THR A 106 -1.71 -2.48 -1.22
N PRO A 107 -2.05 -3.52 -2.01
CA PRO A 107 -1.93 -3.42 -3.46
C PRO A 107 -2.91 -2.39 -4.03
N PHE A 108 -4.12 -2.34 -3.48
CA PHE A 108 -5.16 -1.37 -3.87
C PHE A 108 -4.77 0.07 -3.51
N TYR A 109 -4.17 0.28 -2.33
CA TYR A 109 -3.66 1.60 -1.96
C TYR A 109 -2.62 2.09 -2.96
N GLN A 110 -1.63 1.23 -3.27
CA GLN A 110 -0.55 1.59 -4.19
C GLN A 110 -1.08 1.82 -5.61
N LEU A 111 -2.00 0.97 -6.09
CA LEU A 111 -2.66 1.17 -7.38
C LEU A 111 -3.40 2.52 -7.44
N GLY A 112 -4.11 2.90 -6.38
CA GLY A 112 -4.78 4.20 -6.27
C GLY A 112 -3.81 5.38 -6.38
N ILE A 113 -2.63 5.30 -5.77
CA ILE A 113 -1.59 6.34 -5.87
C ILE A 113 -1.08 6.48 -7.32
N VAL A 114 -0.81 5.36 -8.01
CA VAL A 114 -0.33 5.39 -9.38
C VAL A 114 -1.40 5.91 -10.34
N GLN A 115 -2.66 5.47 -10.18
CA GLN A 115 -3.79 5.96 -10.96
C GLN A 115 -4.05 7.45 -10.74
N LEU A 116 -3.89 7.94 -9.49
CA LEU A 116 -3.99 9.36 -9.17
C LEU A 116 -2.93 10.18 -9.91
N LYS A 117 -1.66 9.75 -9.86
CA LYS A 117 -0.56 10.42 -10.60
C LYS A 117 -0.79 10.39 -12.11
N ALA A 118 -1.40 9.33 -12.62
CA ALA A 118 -1.76 9.20 -14.03
C ALA A 118 -3.01 10.00 -14.45
N GLY A 119 -3.64 10.77 -13.54
CA GLY A 119 -4.87 11.52 -13.82
C GLY A 119 -6.12 10.65 -13.99
N LYS A 120 -6.05 9.35 -13.65
CA LYS A 120 -7.17 8.39 -13.75
C LYS A 120 -8.04 8.46 -12.50
N PHE A 121 -8.69 9.60 -12.26
CA PHE A 121 -9.37 9.91 -11.00
C PHE A 121 -10.48 8.91 -10.61
N VAL A 122 -11.30 8.46 -11.56
CA VAL A 122 -12.36 7.47 -11.29
C VAL A 122 -11.77 6.15 -10.80
N ASN A 123 -10.76 5.63 -11.50
CA ASN A 123 -10.10 4.39 -11.12
C ASN A 123 -9.36 4.55 -9.78
N ALA A 124 -8.70 5.69 -9.56
CA ALA A 124 -8.02 5.98 -8.30
C ALA A 124 -9.00 5.94 -7.12
N LYS A 125 -10.22 6.48 -7.31
CA LYS A 125 -11.29 6.43 -6.31
C LYS A 125 -11.66 4.98 -5.99
N GLU A 126 -11.93 4.17 -7.00
CA GLU A 126 -12.29 2.75 -6.82
C GLU A 126 -11.19 1.99 -6.08
N SER A 127 -9.93 2.20 -6.44
CA SER A 127 -8.78 1.58 -5.79
C SER A 127 -8.64 1.98 -4.32
N PHE A 128 -8.77 3.28 -3.99
CA PHE A 128 -8.72 3.71 -2.60
C PHE A 128 -9.92 3.22 -1.79
N GLN A 129 -11.12 3.15 -2.38
CA GLN A 129 -12.30 2.57 -1.72
C GLN A 129 -12.10 1.08 -1.44
N ALA A 130 -11.58 0.33 -2.42
CA ALA A 130 -11.24 -1.08 -2.29
C ALA A 130 -10.19 -1.33 -1.20
N SER A 131 -9.21 -0.41 -1.07
CA SER A 131 -8.22 -0.43 -0.01
C SER A 131 -8.85 -0.24 1.37
N VAL A 132 -9.65 0.81 1.57
CA VAL A 132 -10.34 1.08 2.84
C VAL A 132 -11.24 -0.09 3.26
N GLN A 133 -12.02 -0.66 2.33
CA GLN A 133 -12.92 -1.79 2.60
C GLN A 133 -12.18 -3.04 3.10
N ARG A 134 -10.90 -3.19 2.75
CA ARG A 134 -10.06 -4.33 3.11
C ARG A 134 -9.27 -4.11 4.40
N MET A 135 -9.26 -2.89 4.95
CA MET A 135 -8.61 -2.59 6.22
C MET A 135 -9.47 -3.04 7.39
N ASP A 136 -8.97 -3.93 8.24
CA ASP A 136 -9.67 -4.44 9.41
C ASP A 136 -9.81 -3.36 10.50
N PRO A 137 -11.04 -2.97 10.92
CA PRO A 137 -11.27 -1.97 11.97
C PRO A 137 -10.62 -2.26 13.30
N SER A 138 -10.40 -3.53 13.62
CA SER A 138 -9.90 -4.01 14.90
C SER A 138 -8.38 -4.11 15.00
N LYS A 139 -7.65 -3.96 13.87
CA LYS A 139 -6.19 -4.07 13.81
C LYS A 139 -5.51 -2.70 13.90
N THR A 140 -4.21 -2.73 14.19
CA THR A 140 -3.29 -1.57 14.25
C THR A 140 -3.10 -0.82 12.91
N ASP A 141 -3.93 -1.08 11.90
CA ASP A 141 -3.93 -0.38 10.60
C ASP A 141 -4.53 1.04 10.69
N VAL A 142 -4.59 1.63 11.88
CA VAL A 142 -5.25 2.90 12.17
C VAL A 142 -4.63 4.02 11.32
N GLU A 143 -3.30 4.11 11.29
CA GLU A 143 -2.57 5.10 10.48
C GLU A 143 -2.87 4.95 8.99
N TRP A 144 -2.89 3.73 8.48
CA TRP A 144 -3.14 3.48 7.05
C TRP A 144 -4.57 3.80 6.65
N ARG A 145 -5.55 3.56 7.53
CA ARG A 145 -6.94 3.95 7.30
C ARG A 145 -7.10 5.46 7.26
N GLN A 146 -6.45 6.19 8.17
CA GLN A 146 -6.41 7.64 8.15
C GLN A 146 -5.86 8.14 6.80
N LEU A 147 -4.71 7.61 6.37
CA LEU A 147 -4.06 8.01 5.12
C LEU A 147 -4.93 7.70 3.90
N ALA A 148 -5.58 6.53 3.83
CA ALA A 148 -6.44 6.16 2.72
C ALA A 148 -7.68 7.07 2.61
N HIS A 149 -8.34 7.39 3.74
CA HIS A 149 -9.43 8.35 3.75
C HIS A 149 -8.98 9.76 3.37
N MET A 150 -7.78 10.18 3.79
CA MET A 150 -7.23 11.47 3.38
C MET A 150 -6.91 11.52 1.88
N LYS A 151 -6.45 10.42 1.28
CA LYS A 151 -6.28 10.33 -0.18
C LYS A 151 -7.62 10.43 -0.92
N LEU A 152 -8.67 9.75 -0.42
CA LEU A 152 -10.03 9.89 -0.95
C LEU A 152 -10.55 11.33 -0.82
N ALA A 153 -10.28 12.01 0.30
CA ALA A 153 -10.66 13.40 0.49
C ALA A 153 -9.96 14.35 -0.50
N LYS A 154 -8.64 14.21 -0.68
CA LYS A 154 -7.89 14.99 -1.69
C LYS A 154 -8.43 14.75 -3.10
N LEU A 155 -8.68 13.49 -3.46
CA LEU A 155 -9.26 13.12 -4.75
C LEU A 155 -10.66 13.73 -4.94
N ALA A 156 -11.51 13.65 -3.93
CA ALA A 156 -12.84 14.25 -3.97
C ALA A 156 -12.78 15.78 -4.15
N ALA A 157 -11.84 16.45 -3.47
CA ALA A 157 -11.61 17.87 -3.65
C ALA A 157 -11.13 18.23 -5.07
N GLN A 158 -10.25 17.42 -5.67
CA GLN A 158 -9.80 17.58 -7.06
C GLN A 158 -10.95 17.36 -8.05
N MET A 159 -11.82 16.40 -7.78
CA MET A 159 -13.03 16.11 -8.57
C MET A 159 -14.19 17.08 -8.28
N GLN A 160 -14.03 17.99 -7.31
CA GLN A 160 -15.07 18.89 -6.80
C GLN A 160 -16.34 18.17 -6.29
N ASP A 161 -16.19 16.91 -5.86
CA ASP A 161 -17.25 16.10 -5.25
C ASP A 161 -17.34 16.46 -3.75
N SER A 162 -18.14 17.49 -3.46
CA SER A 162 -18.29 18.03 -2.10
C SER A 162 -18.87 17.00 -1.10
N ALA A 163 -19.71 16.08 -1.57
CA ALA A 163 -20.30 15.06 -0.72
C ALA A 163 -19.26 14.02 -0.32
N MET A 164 -18.47 13.54 -1.29
CA MET A 164 -17.39 12.61 -1.03
C MET A 164 -16.27 13.25 -0.21
N LEU A 165 -15.97 14.54 -0.42
CA LEU A 165 -14.99 15.29 0.38
C LEU A 165 -15.41 15.31 1.86
N ASP A 166 -16.64 15.73 2.15
CA ASP A 166 -17.18 15.78 3.52
C ASP A 166 -17.16 14.39 4.19
N GLN A 167 -17.63 13.36 3.47
CA GLN A 167 -17.67 12.00 3.97
C GLN A 167 -16.26 11.47 4.27
N SER A 168 -15.31 11.70 3.36
CA SER A 168 -13.95 11.17 3.48
C SER A 168 -13.17 11.86 4.61
N LEU A 169 -13.32 13.18 4.77
CA LEU A 169 -12.73 13.91 5.90
C LEU A 169 -13.28 13.42 7.24
N LYS A 170 -14.61 13.26 7.35
CA LYS A 170 -15.23 12.70 8.56
C LYS A 170 -14.73 11.29 8.87
N ALA A 171 -14.56 10.45 7.85
CA ALA A 171 -14.03 9.11 8.01
C ALA A 171 -12.55 9.11 8.45
N ALA A 172 -11.72 10.00 7.89
CA ALA A 172 -10.33 10.17 8.30
C ALA A 172 -10.21 10.60 9.77
N MET A 173 -11.02 11.57 10.20
CA MET A 173 -11.05 12.03 11.59
C MET A 173 -11.55 10.94 12.55
N LYS A 174 -12.58 10.19 12.16
CA LYS A 174 -13.06 9.04 12.94
C LYS A 174 -11.98 7.95 13.07
N ALA A 175 -11.10 7.83 12.06
CA ALA A 175 -9.94 6.95 12.12
C ALA A 175 -8.76 7.54 12.93
N GLY A 176 -8.86 8.78 13.44
CA GLY A 176 -7.87 9.42 14.30
C GLY A 176 -6.97 10.45 13.60
N TYR A 177 -7.26 10.81 12.34
CA TYR A 177 -6.46 11.82 11.63
C TYR A 177 -6.70 13.23 12.21
N SER A 178 -5.62 13.95 12.55
CA SER A 178 -5.71 15.36 12.93
C SER A 178 -5.69 16.27 11.70
N LEU A 179 -6.71 17.12 11.58
CA LEU A 179 -6.79 18.15 10.52
C LEU A 179 -5.67 19.19 10.62
N ASP A 180 -5.00 19.31 11.77
CA ASP A 180 -3.88 20.23 11.93
C ASP A 180 -2.73 19.86 11.00
N LEU A 181 -2.53 18.56 10.74
CA LEU A 181 -1.56 18.06 9.77
C LEU A 181 -1.89 18.53 8.33
N ALA A 182 -3.17 18.64 7.99
CA ALA A 182 -3.61 19.11 6.69
C ALA A 182 -3.52 20.65 6.56
N SER A 183 -3.63 21.40 7.67
CA SER A 183 -3.64 22.87 7.65
C SER A 183 -2.35 23.51 7.11
N CYS A 184 -1.25 22.77 7.15
CA CYS A 184 0.07 23.21 6.71
C CYS A 184 0.53 22.62 5.37
N ASP A 185 -0.26 21.73 4.80
CA ASP A 185 0.04 21.11 3.52
C ASP A 185 -0.30 22.10 2.37
N PRO A 186 0.68 22.51 1.54
CA PRO A 186 0.45 23.42 0.43
C PRO A 186 -0.63 22.93 -0.54
N GLU A 187 -0.75 21.61 -0.74
CA GLU A 187 -1.77 21.02 -1.61
C GLU A 187 -3.18 21.30 -1.08
N TRP A 188 -3.38 21.18 0.23
CA TRP A 188 -4.67 21.46 0.86
C TRP A 188 -5.04 22.95 0.77
N ARG A 189 -4.07 23.86 0.85
CA ARG A 189 -4.31 25.30 0.62
C ARG A 189 -4.75 25.58 -0.81
N GLN A 190 -4.13 24.94 -1.79
CA GLN A 190 -4.54 25.04 -3.19
C GLN A 190 -5.96 24.48 -3.39
N LEU A 191 -6.30 23.35 -2.74
CA LEU A 191 -7.65 22.81 -2.81
C LEU A 191 -8.70 23.71 -2.13
N TYR A 192 -8.32 24.43 -1.07
CA TYR A 192 -9.16 25.40 -0.36
C TYR A 192 -9.50 26.65 -1.20
N SER A 193 -8.65 27.03 -2.15
CA SER A 193 -8.94 28.20 -3.00
C SER A 193 -10.17 27.98 -3.91
N VAL A 194 -10.55 26.73 -4.17
CA VAL A 194 -11.76 26.35 -4.92
C VAL A 194 -13.01 26.55 -4.07
N GLU A 195 -14.02 27.27 -4.58
CA GLU A 195 -15.20 27.68 -3.79
C GLU A 195 -16.01 26.50 -3.24
N THR A 196 -16.21 25.45 -4.03
CA THR A 196 -16.98 24.26 -3.62
C THR A 196 -16.32 23.55 -2.44
N ASN A 197 -14.99 23.35 -2.52
CA ASN A 197 -14.20 22.77 -1.44
C ASN A 197 -14.18 23.66 -0.20
N ARG A 198 -14.05 24.98 -0.39
CA ARG A 198 -13.98 25.96 0.70
C ARG A 198 -15.15 25.84 1.66
N LYS A 199 -16.38 25.74 1.16
CA LYS A 199 -17.59 25.61 1.98
C LYS A 199 -17.55 24.36 2.87
N VAL A 200 -17.05 23.24 2.34
CA VAL A 200 -16.91 21.99 3.09
C VAL A 200 -15.78 22.10 4.11
N LEU A 201 -14.62 22.62 3.70
CA LEU A 201 -13.44 22.74 4.55
C LEU A 201 -13.66 23.73 5.70
N ASP A 202 -14.27 24.90 5.45
CA ASP A 202 -14.67 25.86 6.48
C ASP A 202 -15.54 25.20 7.54
N ARG A 203 -16.58 24.47 7.11
CA ARG A 203 -17.49 23.76 8.03
C ARG A 203 -16.76 22.68 8.83
N ILE A 204 -15.95 21.85 8.17
CA ILE A 204 -15.25 20.73 8.82
C ILE A 204 -14.22 21.24 9.82
N PHE A 205 -13.34 22.17 9.41
CA PHE A 205 -12.31 22.72 10.30
C PHE A 205 -12.93 23.48 11.48
N SER A 206 -14.00 24.26 11.27
CA SER A 206 -14.65 24.99 12.36
C SER A 206 -15.23 24.10 13.46
N VAL A 207 -15.57 22.85 13.13
CA VAL A 207 -16.18 21.90 14.09
C VAL A 207 -15.14 20.97 14.71
N TYR A 208 -14.14 20.55 13.93
CA TYR A 208 -13.26 19.44 14.28
C TYR A 208 -11.78 19.80 14.43
N SER A 209 -11.39 21.06 14.30
CA SER A 209 -10.01 21.50 14.53
C SER A 209 -9.93 22.78 15.35
N GLU A 210 -8.71 23.14 15.76
CA GLU A 210 -8.49 24.42 16.43
C GLU A 210 -8.72 25.59 15.46
N PRO A 211 -9.22 26.74 15.95
CA PRO A 211 -9.43 27.93 15.10
C PRO A 211 -8.19 28.32 14.27
N ARG A 212 -6.99 28.18 14.85
CA ARG A 212 -5.71 28.46 14.19
C ARG A 212 -5.45 27.57 12.98
N SER A 213 -5.97 26.34 12.95
CA SER A 213 -5.77 25.42 11.83
C SER A 213 -6.56 25.86 10.60
N LEU A 214 -7.76 26.42 10.80
CA LEU A 214 -8.50 27.04 9.70
C LEU A 214 -7.81 28.31 9.19
N GLU A 215 -7.26 29.12 10.09
CA GLU A 215 -6.48 30.31 9.72
C GLU A 215 -5.22 29.95 8.91
N ARG A 216 -4.50 28.89 9.30
CA ARG A 216 -3.36 28.35 8.54
C ARG A 216 -3.76 27.82 7.17
N LEU A 217 -4.89 27.12 7.07
CA LEU A 217 -5.42 26.62 5.80
C LEU A 217 -5.78 27.79 4.86
N ARG A 218 -6.31 28.88 5.42
CA ARG A 218 -6.61 30.14 4.72
C ARG A 218 -5.35 30.92 4.30
N GLY A 219 -4.18 30.55 4.83
CA GLY A 219 -2.94 31.31 4.66
C GLY A 219 -2.89 32.60 5.47
N ALA A 220 -3.75 32.76 6.48
CA ALA A 220 -3.79 33.93 7.35
C ALA A 220 -2.74 33.90 8.46
N VAL A 221 -2.22 32.71 8.78
CA VAL A 221 -1.20 32.48 9.82
C VAL A 221 -0.15 31.50 9.27
N GLU A 222 1.12 31.74 9.60
CA GLU A 222 2.22 30.86 9.21
C GLU A 222 2.13 29.48 9.88
N CYS A 223 2.70 28.49 9.20
CA CYS A 223 2.91 27.18 9.80
C CYS A 223 4.21 27.19 10.59
N PRO A 224 4.23 26.56 11.78
CA PRO A 224 5.44 26.44 12.57
C PRO A 224 6.53 25.63 11.86
#